data_AF-A0A958BEN7-F1
#
_entry.id   AF-A0A958BEN7-F1
#
_cell.length_a   1.000
_cell.length_b   1.000
_cell.length_c   1.000
_cell.angle_alpha   90.00
_cell.angle_beta   90.00
_cell.angle_gamma   90.00
#
_symmetry.space_group_name_H-M   'P 1'
#
loop_
_entity.id
_entity.type
_entity.pdbx_description
1 polymer ?
#
loop_
_entity_poly.entity_id
_entity_poly.type
_entity_poly.pdbx_seq_one_letter_code
_entity_poly.pdbx_strand_id
1 'polypeptide(L)'
;MDRRSPTFARPRCVVPGRWPAVALLPPLAFAAALLVLPGLLTAADVPTRAAPGAAADPAVAALVARVDLDRALDEARRLSGELPLCLAEDCATLGNRVTGSADLERAVDWLAEHAAVPGFAVTVGPWARAGKTGRNVFARRAGVLTPTEEIWYVAHVDGVASCPEGRCPAADDNASGTLAGLELLRALEGRPTARTVVVMFSTGEEQDSLGVRAWLDAAPPAELARIRALVNADMLAWDGDGDRVMELYHGDEAASIRLAEAMSATLAVYAPNLRPRINPGCG
;
A
#
# COMPACT_ATOMS: atom_id res chain seq x y z
N MET A 1 8.07 -3.00 45.46
CA MET A 1 6.68 -2.57 45.27
C MET A 1 6.71 -1.09 44.96
N ASP A 2 6.58 -0.72 43.69
CA ASP A 2 6.15 0.61 43.32
C ASP A 2 5.25 0.49 42.08
N ARG A 3 4.03 1.02 42.21
CA ARG A 3 2.95 1.05 41.22
C ARG A 3 2.28 2.40 41.39
N ARG A 4 2.57 3.34 40.48
CA ARG A 4 1.72 4.40 39.89
C ARG A 4 2.52 4.88 38.67
N SER A 5 2.03 5.21 37.48
CA SER A 5 0.77 5.15 36.72
C SER A 5 1.11 5.77 35.33
N PRO A 6 0.24 5.74 34.31
CA PRO A 6 0.62 5.75 32.90
C PRO A 6 0.74 7.16 32.31
N THR A 7 1.60 7.33 31.30
CA THR A 7 1.54 8.46 30.36
C THR A 7 1.51 7.92 28.93
N PHE A 8 0.28 7.70 28.47
CA PHE A 8 -0.08 7.86 27.07
C PHE A 8 0.04 9.35 26.73
N ALA A 9 0.86 9.69 25.73
CA ALA A 9 0.84 10.99 25.10
C ALA A 9 0.92 10.78 23.58
N ARG A 10 -0.22 10.92 22.90
CA ARG A 10 -0.33 11.06 21.44
C ARG A 10 0.23 12.43 21.01
N PRO A 11 0.84 12.56 19.82
CA PRO A 11 0.84 13.84 19.13
C PRO A 11 -0.52 14.10 18.48
N ARG A 12 -0.91 15.37 18.48
CA ARG A 12 -2.21 15.90 18.09
C ARG A 12 -2.26 16.10 16.58
N CYS A 13 -3.28 15.56 15.90
CA CYS A 13 -3.68 16.07 14.59
C CYS A 13 -4.28 17.47 14.77
N VAL A 14 -3.65 18.48 14.18
CA VAL A 14 -4.20 19.83 14.05
C VAL A 14 -4.47 20.04 12.57
N VAL A 15 -5.75 20.16 12.20
CA VAL A 15 -6.18 20.50 10.84
C VAL A 15 -6.61 21.97 10.81
N PRO A 16 -5.93 22.87 10.09
CA PRO A 16 -6.50 24.17 9.73
C PRO A 16 -7.45 23.99 8.55
N GLY A 17 -8.64 24.59 8.68
CA GLY A 17 -9.76 24.35 7.77
C GLY A 17 -9.79 25.12 6.46
N ARG A 18 -10.86 24.76 5.72
CA ARG A 18 -11.41 25.32 4.46
C ARG A 18 -10.66 24.94 3.18
N TRP A 19 -11.23 23.94 2.52
CA TRP A 19 -10.87 23.39 1.22
C TRP A 19 -11.45 24.21 0.06
N PRO A 20 -10.63 24.78 -0.84
CA PRO A 20 -11.00 24.96 -2.23
C PRO A 20 -10.40 23.82 -3.07
N ALA A 21 -11.19 23.31 -4.01
CA ALA A 21 -10.84 22.46 -5.17
C ALA A 21 -9.57 21.59 -5.07
N VAL A 22 -9.79 20.27 -5.03
CA VAL A 22 -8.79 19.20 -5.24
C VAL A 22 -7.83 19.58 -6.38
N ALA A 23 -6.64 20.05 -6.01
CA ALA A 23 -5.53 20.28 -6.92
C ALA A 23 -4.70 18.99 -6.99
N LEU A 24 -5.26 17.97 -7.64
CA LEU A 24 -4.51 16.78 -8.04
C LEU A 24 -3.58 17.18 -9.19
N LEU A 25 -2.27 16.98 -9.04
CA LEU A 25 -1.27 16.67 -10.08
C LEU A 25 0.15 16.64 -9.45
N PRO A 26 1.07 15.72 -9.83
CA PRO A 26 1.03 14.89 -11.03
C PRO A 26 1.15 13.36 -10.80
N PRO A 27 0.75 12.54 -11.80
CA PRO A 27 0.76 11.06 -11.91
C PRO A 27 1.92 10.21 -11.34
N LEU A 28 2.96 10.80 -10.78
CA LEU A 28 4.25 10.16 -10.56
C LEU A 28 4.43 9.58 -9.15
N ALA A 29 3.68 10.06 -8.14
CA ALA A 29 3.63 9.44 -6.81
C ALA A 29 2.94 8.05 -6.85
N PHE A 30 1.94 7.92 -7.72
CA PHE A 30 1.20 6.67 -7.93
C PHE A 30 2.03 5.58 -8.62
N ALA A 31 2.91 5.97 -9.54
CA ALA A 31 3.82 5.05 -10.23
C ALA A 31 5.12 4.78 -9.43
N ALA A 32 5.42 5.56 -8.39
CA ALA A 32 6.62 5.50 -7.56
C ALA A 32 6.62 4.34 -6.56
N ALA A 33 5.45 3.90 -6.07
CA ALA A 33 5.32 2.71 -5.23
C ALA A 33 5.55 1.40 -6.03
N LEU A 34 5.44 1.45 -7.36
CA LEU A 34 5.63 0.30 -8.27
C LEU A 34 7.10 -0.05 -8.57
N LEU A 35 8.06 0.66 -8.00
CA LEU A 35 9.43 0.68 -8.52
C LEU A 35 10.49 0.09 -7.60
N VAL A 36 10.12 -0.34 -6.39
CA VAL A 36 11.07 -0.99 -5.45
C VAL A 36 11.44 -2.39 -5.95
N LEU A 37 10.59 -2.99 -6.77
CA LEU A 37 10.69 -4.40 -7.15
C LEU A 37 11.81 -4.71 -8.16
N PRO A 38 12.08 -3.97 -9.24
CA PRO A 38 13.03 -4.47 -10.25
C PRO A 38 14.49 -4.58 -9.79
N GLY A 39 14.95 -3.66 -8.93
CA GLY A 39 16.27 -3.76 -8.27
C GLY A 39 16.32 -4.90 -7.25
N LEU A 40 15.18 -5.19 -6.61
CA LEU A 40 14.95 -6.36 -5.74
C LEU A 40 14.57 -7.64 -6.50
N LEU A 41 14.51 -7.62 -7.84
CA LEU A 41 14.16 -8.75 -8.69
C LEU A 41 15.36 -9.24 -9.51
N THR A 42 16.55 -8.66 -9.33
CA THR A 42 17.75 -9.06 -10.09
C THR A 42 18.97 -9.32 -9.22
N ALA A 43 19.01 -8.85 -7.96
CA ALA A 43 20.15 -9.05 -7.06
C ALA A 43 19.86 -10.08 -5.95
N ALA A 44 20.85 -10.90 -5.61
CA ALA A 44 20.78 -11.90 -4.53
C ALA A 44 20.56 -11.29 -3.13
N ASP A 45 20.71 -9.97 -2.98
CA ASP A 45 20.52 -9.21 -1.76
C ASP A 45 19.73 -7.91 -2.05
N VAL A 46 19.13 -7.31 -1.01
CA VAL A 46 18.61 -5.92 -1.05
C VAL A 46 19.68 -5.05 -1.74
N PRO A 47 19.36 -4.38 -2.86
CA PRO A 47 20.38 -3.75 -3.69
C PRO A 47 21.22 -2.80 -2.84
N THR A 48 22.54 -2.96 -2.92
CA THR A 48 23.46 -1.93 -2.49
C THR A 48 23.16 -0.67 -3.29
N ARG A 49 22.92 0.44 -2.59
CA ARG A 49 22.74 1.82 -3.08
C ARG A 49 22.89 1.94 -4.61
N ALA A 50 21.77 2.13 -5.33
CA ALA A 50 21.85 2.47 -6.74
C ALA A 50 22.74 3.72 -6.90
N ALA A 51 23.74 3.62 -7.78
CA ALA A 51 24.70 4.69 -7.98
C ALA A 51 23.97 5.95 -8.48
N PRO A 52 24.27 7.15 -7.93
CA PRO A 52 23.71 8.39 -8.46
C PRO A 52 24.09 8.51 -9.95
N GLY A 53 23.09 8.66 -10.82
CA GLY A 53 23.26 8.69 -12.28
C GLY A 53 23.11 7.35 -13.00
N ALA A 54 22.62 6.29 -12.33
CA ALA A 54 22.26 5.05 -13.00
C ALA A 54 21.20 5.30 -14.09
N ALA A 55 21.47 4.80 -15.30
CA ALA A 55 20.51 4.87 -16.40
C ALA A 55 19.23 4.10 -16.04
N ALA A 56 18.08 4.61 -16.45
CA ALA A 56 16.80 3.92 -16.27
C ALA A 56 16.85 2.54 -16.97
N ASP A 57 16.50 1.49 -16.23
CA ASP A 57 16.35 0.15 -16.79
C ASP A 57 15.09 0.14 -17.69
N PRO A 58 15.21 -0.20 -18.98
CA PRO A 58 14.09 -0.23 -19.90
C PRO A 58 12.93 -1.14 -19.47
N ALA A 59 13.23 -2.26 -18.79
CA ALA A 59 12.20 -3.17 -18.30
C ALA A 59 11.35 -2.51 -17.20
N VAL A 60 11.99 -1.66 -16.40
CA VAL A 60 11.38 -0.92 -15.30
C VAL A 60 10.58 0.27 -15.80
N ALA A 61 11.15 1.05 -16.71
CA ALA A 61 10.43 2.12 -17.38
C ALA A 61 9.17 1.60 -18.10
N ALA A 62 9.25 0.41 -18.70
CA ALA A 62 8.11 -0.23 -19.34
C ALA A 62 7.02 -0.71 -18.35
N LEU A 63 7.36 -0.98 -17.09
CA LEU A 63 6.38 -1.26 -16.03
C LEU A 63 5.68 0.02 -15.59
N VAL A 64 6.45 1.08 -15.34
CA VAL A 64 5.93 2.41 -14.97
C VAL A 64 4.95 2.93 -16.02
N ALA A 65 5.28 2.77 -17.30
CA ALA A 65 4.42 3.20 -18.41
C ALA A 65 3.08 2.45 -18.52
N ARG A 66 2.88 1.35 -17.77
CA ARG A 66 1.60 0.60 -17.74
C ARG A 66 0.64 1.07 -16.65
N VAL A 67 1.11 1.90 -15.72
CA VAL A 67 0.27 2.46 -14.66
C VAL A 67 -0.76 3.38 -15.30
N ASP A 68 -2.03 3.12 -15.04
CA ASP A 68 -3.14 3.89 -15.56
C ASP A 68 -3.70 4.80 -14.45
N LEU A 69 -3.26 6.06 -14.45
CA LEU A 69 -3.70 7.01 -13.44
C LEU A 69 -5.20 7.31 -13.55
N ASP A 70 -5.73 7.42 -14.77
CA ASP A 70 -7.14 7.78 -14.95
C ASP A 70 -8.03 6.68 -14.38
N ARG A 71 -7.68 5.41 -14.62
CA ARG A 71 -8.33 4.27 -13.98
C ARG A 71 -8.21 4.33 -12.45
N ALA A 72 -7.02 4.57 -11.92
CA ALA A 72 -6.82 4.63 -10.47
C ALA A 72 -7.63 5.76 -9.82
N LEU A 73 -7.73 6.94 -10.46
CA LEU A 73 -8.52 8.06 -9.96
C LEU A 73 -10.03 7.76 -10.02
N ASP A 74 -10.52 7.14 -11.09
CA ASP A 74 -11.92 6.73 -11.17
C ASP A 74 -12.27 5.63 -10.15
N GLU A 75 -11.35 4.70 -9.88
CA GLU A 75 -11.51 3.70 -8.82
C GLU A 75 -11.43 4.32 -7.42
N ALA A 76 -10.61 5.36 -7.22
CA ALA A 76 -10.56 6.11 -5.97
C ALA A 76 -11.88 6.80 -5.69
N ARG A 77 -12.53 7.37 -6.72
CA ARG A 77 -13.89 7.90 -6.62
C ARG A 77 -14.91 6.84 -6.21
N ARG A 78 -14.77 5.59 -6.65
CA ARG A 78 -15.67 4.50 -6.27
C ARG A 78 -15.43 4.03 -4.84
N LEU A 79 -14.18 3.80 -4.45
CA LEU A 79 -13.84 3.40 -3.08
C LEU A 79 -14.23 4.49 -2.07
N SER A 80 -14.07 5.76 -2.42
CA SER A 80 -14.47 6.90 -1.58
C SER A 80 -15.97 7.21 -1.56
N GLY A 81 -16.76 6.51 -2.38
CA GLY A 81 -18.20 6.70 -2.48
C GLY A 81 -18.60 8.01 -3.18
N GLU A 82 -17.74 8.60 -4.00
CA GLU A 82 -18.14 9.62 -4.99
C GLU A 82 -18.92 8.98 -6.15
N LEU A 83 -18.53 7.76 -6.54
CA LEU A 83 -19.19 6.96 -7.57
C LEU A 83 -19.64 5.60 -7.00
N PRO A 84 -20.63 4.92 -7.62
CA PRO A 84 -21.01 3.57 -7.22
C PRO A 84 -19.88 2.55 -7.43
N LEU A 85 -19.70 1.66 -6.45
CA LEU A 85 -18.84 0.48 -6.53
C LEU A 85 -19.69 -0.74 -6.94
N CYS A 86 -19.43 -1.25 -8.14
CA CYS A 86 -20.20 -2.34 -8.75
C CYS A 86 -19.47 -3.67 -8.61
N LEU A 87 -20.20 -4.70 -8.16
CA LEU A 87 -19.84 -6.11 -8.27
C LEU A 87 -20.63 -6.72 -9.44
N ALA A 88 -20.44 -8.01 -9.72
CA ALA A 88 -21.19 -8.69 -10.77
C ALA A 88 -22.72 -8.63 -10.59
N GLU A 89 -23.20 -8.60 -9.34
CA GLU A 89 -24.62 -8.69 -9.01
C GLU A 89 -25.33 -7.33 -8.92
N ASP A 90 -24.65 -6.30 -8.39
CA ASP A 90 -25.25 -5.00 -8.11
C ASP A 90 -24.21 -3.86 -8.00
N CYS A 91 -24.69 -2.63 -7.79
CA CYS A 91 -23.88 -1.45 -7.51
C CYS A 91 -24.37 -0.75 -6.24
N ALA A 92 -23.44 -0.31 -5.38
CA ALA A 92 -23.75 0.51 -4.21
C ALA A 92 -22.75 1.66 -4.06
N THR A 93 -23.19 2.79 -3.54
CA THR A 93 -22.29 3.91 -3.18
C THR A 93 -21.84 3.72 -1.74
N LEU A 94 -20.53 3.68 -1.50
CA LEU A 94 -19.99 3.46 -0.17
C LEU A 94 -20.16 4.71 0.72
N GLY A 95 -20.58 4.51 1.96
CA GLY A 95 -20.65 5.53 2.98
C GLY A 95 -19.34 5.65 3.78
N ASN A 96 -18.84 4.52 4.30
CA ASN A 96 -17.62 4.44 5.09
C ASN A 96 -17.09 2.99 5.12
N ARG A 97 -15.80 2.77 4.88
CA ARG A 97 -15.15 1.45 4.90
C ARG A 97 -14.62 1.03 6.30
N VAL A 98 -15.24 1.45 7.39
CA VAL A 98 -14.83 1.06 8.75
C VAL A 98 -14.94 -0.46 8.97
N THR A 99 -14.02 -1.05 9.71
CA THR A 99 -14.02 -2.50 9.99
C THR A 99 -15.32 -3.00 10.61
N GLY A 100 -15.87 -4.03 9.98
CA GLY A 100 -17.16 -4.65 10.32
C GLY A 100 -18.36 -4.03 9.60
N SER A 101 -18.16 -3.02 8.75
CA SER A 101 -19.22 -2.45 7.91
C SER A 101 -19.47 -3.28 6.65
N ALA A 102 -20.70 -3.25 6.15
CA ALA A 102 -21.05 -3.86 4.86
C ALA A 102 -20.31 -3.20 3.68
N ASP A 103 -20.02 -1.90 3.79
CA ASP A 103 -19.27 -1.13 2.79
C ASP A 103 -17.82 -1.62 2.66
N LEU A 104 -17.16 -1.94 3.77
CA LEU A 104 -15.83 -2.55 3.74
C LEU A 104 -15.87 -3.94 3.11
N GLU A 105 -16.84 -4.78 3.50
CA GLU A 105 -16.96 -6.13 2.93
C GLU A 105 -17.17 -6.06 1.41
N ARG A 106 -17.98 -5.11 0.95
CA ARG A 106 -18.16 -4.85 -0.49
C ARG A 106 -16.88 -4.39 -1.17
N ALA A 107 -16.10 -3.51 -0.54
CA ALA A 107 -14.81 -3.07 -1.05
C ALA A 107 -13.80 -4.23 -1.14
N VAL A 108 -13.80 -5.13 -0.15
CA VAL A 108 -12.98 -6.35 -0.14
C VAL A 108 -13.36 -7.30 -1.27
N ASP A 109 -14.66 -7.54 -1.49
CA ASP A 109 -15.13 -8.39 -2.58
C ASP A 109 -14.74 -7.80 -3.95
N TRP A 110 -14.92 -6.49 -4.11
CA TRP A 110 -14.52 -5.78 -5.33
C TRP A 110 -13.02 -5.90 -5.57
N LEU A 111 -12.19 -5.70 -4.53
CA LEU A 111 -10.74 -5.86 -4.62
C LEU A 111 -10.34 -7.30 -4.97
N ALA A 112 -11.01 -8.31 -4.41
CA ALA A 112 -10.70 -9.71 -4.73
C ALA A 112 -10.97 -10.02 -6.22
N GLU A 113 -12.06 -9.50 -6.78
CA GLU A 113 -12.36 -9.61 -8.22
C GLU A 113 -11.31 -8.88 -9.07
N HIS A 114 -10.94 -7.65 -8.69
CA HIS A 114 -10.05 -6.82 -9.50
C HIS A 114 -8.57 -7.23 -9.36
N ALA A 115 -8.19 -7.85 -8.24
CA ALA A 115 -6.86 -8.39 -8.00
C ALA A 115 -6.61 -9.72 -8.74
N ALA A 116 -7.64 -10.35 -9.31
CA ALA A 116 -7.55 -11.58 -10.11
C ALA A 116 -6.92 -11.35 -11.50
N VAL A 117 -5.83 -10.60 -11.53
CA VAL A 117 -5.02 -10.34 -12.72
C VAL A 117 -4.30 -11.63 -13.16
N PRO A 118 -4.26 -11.96 -14.46
CA PRO A 118 -3.58 -13.15 -14.95
C PRO A 118 -2.16 -13.35 -14.39
N GLY A 119 -1.92 -14.53 -13.83
CA GLY A 119 -0.65 -14.90 -13.21
C GLY A 119 -0.52 -14.50 -11.73
N PHE A 120 -1.58 -13.98 -11.10
CA PHE A 120 -1.69 -13.87 -9.65
C PHE A 120 -2.75 -14.85 -9.12
N ALA A 121 -2.39 -15.62 -8.09
CA ALA A 121 -3.32 -16.40 -7.31
C ALA A 121 -3.90 -15.51 -6.20
N VAL A 122 -5.23 -15.34 -6.19
CA VAL A 122 -5.92 -14.53 -5.19
C VAL A 122 -6.50 -15.43 -4.10
N THR A 123 -6.25 -15.10 -2.85
CA THR A 123 -6.88 -15.71 -1.68
C THR A 123 -7.47 -14.64 -0.77
N VAL A 124 -8.56 -14.97 -0.10
CA VAL A 124 -9.19 -14.10 0.89
C VAL A 124 -9.16 -14.81 2.23
N GLY A 125 -8.39 -14.27 3.17
CA GLY A 125 -8.16 -14.86 4.49
C GLY A 125 -8.99 -14.16 5.56
N PRO A 126 -9.93 -14.87 6.23
CA PRO A 126 -10.65 -14.29 7.35
C PRO A 126 -9.73 -14.14 8.56
N TRP A 127 -10.00 -13.14 9.39
CA TRP A 127 -9.33 -12.96 10.67
C TRP A 127 -10.34 -12.56 11.75
N ALA A 128 -10.00 -12.88 13.01
CA ALA A 128 -10.74 -12.47 14.19
C ALA A 128 -9.75 -12.04 15.28
N ARG A 129 -9.84 -10.80 15.74
CA ARG A 129 -8.94 -10.25 16.77
C ARG A 129 -9.61 -9.10 17.51
N ALA A 130 -9.37 -9.02 18.82
CA ALA A 130 -9.91 -7.96 19.69
C ALA A 130 -11.45 -7.77 19.57
N GLY A 131 -12.20 -8.87 19.38
CA GLY A 131 -13.66 -8.83 19.24
C GLY A 131 -14.19 -8.31 17.90
N LYS A 132 -13.31 -8.06 16.93
CA LYS A 132 -13.65 -7.71 15.54
C LYS A 132 -13.26 -8.85 14.60
N THR A 133 -13.91 -8.86 13.45
CA THR A 133 -13.61 -9.77 12.34
C THR A 133 -13.43 -8.97 11.06
N GLY A 134 -12.69 -9.52 10.11
CA GLY A 134 -12.54 -8.96 8.78
C GLY A 134 -11.88 -9.98 7.86
N ARG A 135 -11.52 -9.51 6.66
CA ARG A 135 -10.89 -10.32 5.62
C ARG A 135 -9.73 -9.55 5.01
N ASN A 136 -8.59 -10.22 4.84
CA ASN A 136 -7.47 -9.70 4.07
C ASN A 136 -7.48 -10.37 2.69
N VAL A 137 -7.21 -9.60 1.64
CA VAL A 137 -7.03 -10.15 0.28
C VAL A 137 -5.54 -10.26 0.00
N PHE A 138 -5.11 -11.40 -0.52
CA PHE A 138 -3.73 -11.64 -0.94
C PHE A 138 -3.72 -11.95 -2.43
N ALA A 139 -2.93 -11.23 -3.21
CA ALA A 139 -2.62 -11.56 -4.60
C ALA A 139 -1.15 -11.98 -4.70
N ARG A 140 -0.91 -13.21 -5.15
CA ARG A 140 0.41 -13.83 -5.12
C ARG A 140 0.86 -14.31 -6.49
N ARG A 141 2.06 -13.89 -6.92
CA ARG A 141 2.73 -14.42 -8.12
C ARG A 141 4.03 -15.09 -7.73
N ALA A 142 4.18 -16.37 -8.08
CA ALA A 142 5.43 -17.10 -7.85
C ALA A 142 6.59 -16.51 -8.67
N GLY A 143 7.75 -16.39 -8.03
CA GLY A 143 8.99 -16.02 -8.70
C GLY A 143 9.53 -17.11 -9.61
N VAL A 144 10.24 -16.74 -10.67
CA VAL A 144 10.81 -17.69 -11.64
C VAL A 144 12.26 -18.10 -11.33
N LEU A 145 12.96 -17.36 -10.46
CA LEU A 145 14.35 -17.67 -10.08
C LEU A 145 14.45 -18.12 -8.62
N THR A 146 13.85 -17.37 -7.69
CA THR A 146 13.86 -17.64 -6.25
C THR A 146 12.43 -17.62 -5.69
N PRO A 147 11.57 -18.61 -6.04
CA PRO A 147 10.16 -18.63 -5.64
C PRO A 147 9.94 -18.70 -4.12
N THR A 148 10.95 -19.12 -3.35
CA THR A 148 10.91 -19.20 -1.88
C THR A 148 11.22 -17.86 -1.21
N GLU A 149 11.61 -16.84 -1.96
CA GLU A 149 11.83 -15.49 -1.46
C GLU A 149 10.69 -14.58 -1.89
N GLU A 150 10.22 -13.76 -0.96
CA GLU A 150 9.02 -12.95 -1.14
C GLU A 150 9.30 -11.47 -0.96
N ILE A 151 8.71 -10.67 -1.84
CA ILE A 151 8.63 -9.22 -1.72
C ILE A 151 7.16 -8.84 -1.53
N TRP A 152 6.90 -8.08 -0.48
CA TRP A 152 5.54 -7.76 -0.05
C TRP A 152 5.23 -6.29 -0.29
N TYR A 153 4.01 -6.07 -0.78
CA TYR A 153 3.33 -4.78 -0.77
C TYR A 153 2.11 -4.91 0.15
N VAL A 154 1.93 -3.99 1.07
CA VAL A 154 0.79 -3.96 1.98
C VAL A 154 0.13 -2.59 1.90
N ALA A 155 -1.20 -2.57 1.80
CA ALA A 155 -2.01 -1.38 1.98
C ALA A 155 -3.31 -1.78 2.68
N HIS A 156 -3.90 -0.89 3.47
CA HIS A 156 -5.19 -1.18 4.11
C HIS A 156 -6.36 -0.62 3.32
N VAL A 157 -7.49 -1.32 3.43
CA VAL A 157 -8.72 -1.00 2.70
C VAL A 157 -9.70 -0.25 3.60
N ASP A 158 -9.66 -0.54 4.90
CA ASP A 158 -10.56 0.05 5.87
C ASP A 158 -10.26 1.53 6.13
N GLY A 159 -11.21 2.21 6.77
CA GLY A 159 -11.06 3.59 7.23
C GLY A 159 -11.54 3.76 8.67
N VAL A 160 -11.40 4.98 9.19
CA VAL A 160 -11.92 5.36 10.51
C VAL A 160 -13.45 5.42 10.61
N ALA A 161 -13.96 5.22 11.83
CA ALA A 161 -15.40 5.32 12.13
C ALA A 161 -15.94 6.77 12.09
N SER A 162 -15.10 7.77 12.35
CA SER A 162 -15.52 9.16 12.52
C SER A 162 -14.46 10.14 12.04
N CYS A 163 -14.91 11.18 11.34
CA CYS A 163 -14.07 12.24 10.79
C CYS A 163 -14.64 13.60 11.22
N PRO A 164 -13.82 14.67 11.29
CA PRO A 164 -14.27 16.00 11.70
C PRO A 164 -15.46 16.52 10.88
N GLU A 165 -15.50 16.23 9.58
CA GLU A 165 -16.55 16.65 8.65
C GLU A 165 -17.78 15.71 8.63
N GLY A 166 -17.79 14.67 9.47
CA GLY A 166 -18.90 13.71 9.60
C GLY A 166 -18.93 12.60 8.54
N ARG A 167 -18.21 12.74 7.42
CA ARG A 167 -18.03 11.69 6.40
C ARG A 167 -16.57 11.24 6.35
N CYS A 168 -16.34 9.94 6.29
CA CYS A 168 -15.01 9.33 6.18
C CYS A 168 -14.85 8.61 4.83
N PRO A 169 -14.56 9.34 3.74
CA PRO A 169 -14.41 8.74 2.42
C PRO A 169 -13.12 7.90 2.31
N ALA A 170 -12.12 8.14 3.16
CA ALA A 170 -10.89 7.36 3.20
C ALA A 170 -10.19 7.31 1.82
N ALA A 171 -10.19 8.44 1.10
CA ALA A 171 -9.70 8.51 -0.28
C ALA A 171 -8.16 8.48 -0.35
N ASP A 172 -7.51 9.31 0.46
CA ASP A 172 -6.05 9.26 0.58
C ASP A 172 -5.62 8.19 1.59
N ASP A 173 -6.28 8.13 2.74
CA ASP A 173 -6.10 7.15 3.81
C ASP A 173 -7.25 6.12 3.80
N ASN A 174 -7.14 4.96 3.14
CA ASN A 174 -6.01 4.51 2.33
C ASN A 174 -6.44 3.87 1.00
N ALA A 175 -7.45 4.46 0.33
CA ALA A 175 -7.77 4.06 -1.04
C ALA A 175 -6.59 4.33 -2.00
N SER A 176 -5.77 5.35 -1.74
CA SER A 176 -4.59 5.67 -2.54
C SER A 176 -3.56 4.53 -2.57
N GLY A 177 -3.15 4.01 -1.41
CA GLY A 177 -2.22 2.87 -1.30
C GLY A 177 -2.86 1.57 -1.79
N THR A 178 -4.14 1.36 -1.51
CA THR A 178 -4.89 0.21 -2.04
C THR A 178 -4.87 0.18 -3.56
N LEU A 179 -5.17 1.30 -4.21
CA LEU A 179 -5.25 1.35 -5.68
C LEU A 179 -3.87 1.34 -6.34
N ALA A 180 -2.84 1.88 -5.69
CA ALA A 180 -1.46 1.71 -6.15
C ALA A 180 -1.03 0.22 -6.14
N GLY A 181 -1.48 -0.55 -5.15
CA GLY A 181 -1.27 -2.00 -5.10
C GLY A 181 -2.01 -2.73 -6.23
N LEU A 182 -3.23 -2.29 -6.57
CA LEU A 182 -4.00 -2.85 -7.68
C LEU A 182 -3.35 -2.54 -9.05
N GLU A 183 -2.86 -1.31 -9.24
CA GLU A 183 -2.09 -0.94 -10.43
C GLU A 183 -0.76 -1.71 -10.53
N LEU A 184 -0.10 -2.02 -9.40
CA LEU A 184 1.07 -2.90 -9.36
C LEU A 184 0.77 -4.29 -9.95
N LEU A 185 -0.35 -4.90 -9.57
CA LEU A 185 -0.76 -6.20 -10.12
C LEU A 185 -0.95 -6.12 -11.65
N ARG A 186 -1.67 -5.10 -12.12
CA ARG A 186 -1.95 -4.87 -13.55
C ARG A 186 -0.69 -4.59 -14.36
N ALA A 187 0.22 -3.77 -13.83
CA ALA A 187 1.50 -3.50 -14.48
C ALA A 187 2.39 -4.74 -14.59
N LEU A 188 2.29 -5.68 -13.64
CA LEU A 188 3.04 -6.94 -13.64
C LEU A 188 2.38 -8.04 -14.47
N GLU A 189 1.15 -7.87 -14.97
CA GLU A 189 0.47 -8.88 -15.79
C GLU A 189 1.35 -9.36 -16.95
N GLY A 190 1.47 -10.67 -17.13
CA GLY A 190 2.34 -11.27 -18.17
C GLY A 190 3.86 -11.10 -18.01
N ARG A 191 4.35 -10.45 -16.94
CA ARG A 191 5.80 -10.20 -16.71
C ARG A 191 6.39 -11.03 -15.56
N PRO A 192 7.31 -11.97 -15.83
CA PRO A 192 7.89 -12.79 -14.77
C PRO A 192 8.69 -11.93 -13.78
N THR A 193 8.64 -12.31 -12.51
CA THR A 193 9.41 -11.72 -11.42
C THR A 193 10.41 -12.77 -10.94
N ALA A 194 11.65 -12.40 -10.60
CA ALA A 194 12.61 -13.37 -10.05
C ALA A 194 12.16 -13.95 -8.71
N ARG A 195 11.69 -13.09 -7.82
CA ARG A 195 11.12 -13.42 -6.50
C ARG A 195 9.60 -13.51 -6.59
N THR A 196 9.02 -14.18 -5.60
CA THR A 196 7.58 -14.17 -5.41
C THR A 196 7.12 -12.77 -4.98
N VAL A 197 6.08 -12.26 -5.62
CA VAL A 197 5.44 -10.98 -5.26
C VAL A 197 4.14 -11.28 -4.54
N VAL A 198 3.94 -10.64 -3.40
CA VAL A 198 2.71 -10.70 -2.62
C VAL A 198 2.18 -9.29 -2.44
N VAL A 199 0.93 -9.05 -2.84
CA VAL A 199 0.19 -7.83 -2.54
C VAL A 199 -0.90 -8.20 -1.53
N MET A 200 -0.83 -7.62 -0.34
CA MET A 200 -1.82 -7.80 0.72
C MET A 200 -2.66 -6.52 0.84
N PHE A 201 -3.96 -6.64 0.57
CA PHE A 201 -4.94 -5.64 0.93
C PHE A 201 -5.52 -6.01 2.29
N SER A 202 -5.04 -5.33 3.31
CA SER A 202 -5.36 -5.63 4.71
C SER A 202 -6.62 -4.90 5.17
N THR A 203 -7.27 -5.42 6.21
CA THR A 203 -8.36 -4.73 6.90
C THR A 203 -8.10 -4.65 8.41
N GLY A 204 -8.75 -3.70 9.08
CA GLY A 204 -8.59 -3.45 10.51
C GLY A 204 -7.34 -2.67 10.88
N GLU A 205 -6.70 -1.98 9.93
CA GLU A 205 -5.56 -1.08 10.18
C GLU A 205 -5.94 -0.01 11.20
N GLU A 206 -7.06 0.64 10.95
CA GLU A 206 -7.54 1.82 11.65
C GLU A 206 -8.07 1.47 13.06
N GLN A 207 -7.98 0.20 13.45
CA GLN A 207 -8.32 -0.33 14.76
C GLN A 207 -7.12 -1.06 15.39
N ASP A 208 -5.94 -0.49 15.18
CA ASP A 208 -4.65 -1.00 15.63
C ASP A 208 -4.20 -2.25 14.84
N SER A 209 -4.21 -2.18 13.51
CA SER A 209 -3.61 -3.18 12.60
C SER A 209 -4.08 -4.60 12.84
N LEU A 210 -5.37 -4.80 13.12
CA LEU A 210 -5.94 -6.08 13.54
C LEU A 210 -5.74 -7.18 12.50
N GLY A 211 -5.98 -6.91 11.21
CA GLY A 211 -5.84 -7.91 10.16
C GLY A 211 -4.39 -8.34 9.94
N VAL A 212 -3.44 -7.41 9.93
CA VAL A 212 -2.00 -7.74 9.82
C VAL A 212 -1.52 -8.47 11.07
N ARG A 213 -1.89 -8.01 12.27
CA ARG A 213 -1.51 -8.66 13.53
C ARG A 213 -2.08 -10.07 13.63
N ALA A 214 -3.35 -10.27 13.25
CA ALA A 214 -3.94 -11.60 13.22
C ALA A 214 -3.23 -12.54 12.23
N TRP A 215 -2.80 -12.02 11.08
CA TRP A 215 -1.98 -12.77 10.13
C TRP A 215 -0.60 -13.13 10.72
N LEU A 216 0.09 -12.17 11.34
CA LEU A 216 1.38 -12.40 12.00
C LEU A 216 1.28 -13.43 13.13
N ASP A 217 0.22 -13.37 13.93
CA ASP A 217 -0.04 -14.31 15.03
C ASP A 217 -0.25 -15.75 14.50
N ALA A 218 -0.79 -15.91 13.28
CA ALA A 218 -1.05 -17.20 12.65
C ALA A 218 0.07 -17.70 11.73
N ALA A 219 0.93 -16.81 11.24
CA ALA A 219 1.96 -17.13 10.25
C ALA A 219 3.08 -18.01 10.86
N PRO A 220 3.39 -19.16 10.25
CA PRO A 220 4.53 -19.96 10.69
C PRO A 220 5.85 -19.19 10.56
N PRO A 221 6.84 -19.40 11.45
CA PRO A 221 8.16 -18.74 11.33
C PRO A 221 8.84 -18.97 9.97
N ALA A 222 8.62 -20.14 9.37
CA ALA A 222 9.14 -20.47 8.04
C ALA A 222 8.49 -19.65 6.91
N GLU A 223 7.30 -19.10 7.12
CA GLU A 223 6.66 -18.18 6.17
C GLU A 223 7.19 -16.76 6.33
N LEU A 224 7.31 -16.28 7.56
CA LEU A 224 7.92 -14.99 7.86
C LEU A 224 9.38 -14.92 7.35
N ALA A 225 10.13 -16.02 7.46
CA ALA A 225 11.51 -16.11 6.99
C ALA A 225 11.69 -15.98 5.46
N ARG A 226 10.60 -16.11 4.67
CA ARG A 226 10.63 -15.92 3.22
C ARG A 226 10.61 -14.45 2.81
N ILE A 227 10.14 -13.56 3.69
CA ILE A 227 10.01 -12.13 3.40
C ILE A 227 11.39 -11.49 3.36
N ARG A 228 11.76 -10.94 2.20
CA ARG A 228 13.03 -10.23 1.98
C ARG A 228 12.89 -8.72 2.02
N ALA A 229 11.73 -8.22 1.62
CA ALA A 229 11.35 -6.82 1.75
C ALA A 229 9.83 -6.72 1.86
N LEU A 230 9.38 -5.71 2.59
CA LEU A 230 7.97 -5.36 2.71
C LEU A 230 7.87 -3.84 2.63
N VAL A 231 6.96 -3.35 1.79
CA VAL A 231 6.59 -1.93 1.71
C VAL A 231 5.15 -1.80 2.17
N ASN A 232 4.92 -1.00 3.21
CA ASN A 232 3.59 -0.54 3.58
C ASN A 232 3.34 0.78 2.85
N ALA A 233 2.27 0.83 2.06
CA ALA A 233 1.87 1.99 1.29
C ALA A 233 0.63 2.62 1.94
N ASP A 234 0.82 3.82 2.47
CA ASP A 234 -0.20 4.54 3.21
C ASP A 234 -0.16 6.02 2.86
N MET A 235 -1.32 6.57 2.48
CA MET A 235 -1.48 7.98 2.09
C MET A 235 -0.52 8.44 0.97
N LEU A 236 -0.77 8.02 -0.26
CA LEU A 236 0.10 8.27 -1.42
C LEU A 236 -0.33 9.44 -2.32
N ALA A 237 -1.50 10.03 -2.12
CA ALA A 237 -2.15 10.88 -3.12
C ALA A 237 -2.37 12.35 -2.71
N TRP A 238 -2.02 12.75 -1.49
CA TRP A 238 -2.18 14.13 -1.02
C TRP A 238 -0.85 14.88 -0.91
N ASP A 239 -0.78 16.05 -1.55
CA ASP A 239 0.32 17.02 -1.42
C ASP A 239 -0.29 18.40 -1.12
N GLY A 240 -0.52 18.66 0.17
CA GLY A 240 -1.26 19.84 0.62
C GLY A 240 -0.46 21.15 0.59
N ASP A 241 0.87 21.07 0.55
CA ASP A 241 1.76 22.23 0.51
C ASP A 241 2.52 22.37 -0.82
N GLY A 242 2.37 21.40 -1.73
CA GLY A 242 2.93 21.42 -3.08
C GLY A 242 4.45 21.20 -3.10
N ASP A 243 5.03 20.71 -2.00
CA ASP A 243 6.48 20.54 -1.87
C ASP A 243 7.01 19.29 -2.59
N ARG A 244 6.08 18.40 -3.00
CA ARG A 244 6.30 17.13 -3.70
C ARG A 244 7.17 16.16 -2.91
N VAL A 245 7.22 16.29 -1.60
CA VAL A 245 7.97 15.37 -0.75
C VAL A 245 7.24 14.05 -0.67
N MET A 246 7.98 12.97 -0.91
CA MET A 246 7.51 11.61 -0.63
C MET A 246 8.27 11.12 0.60
N GLU A 247 7.55 10.97 1.70
CA GLU A 247 8.10 10.52 2.97
C GLU A 247 8.32 9.00 2.95
N LEU A 248 9.54 8.57 3.29
CA LEU A 248 9.97 7.18 3.34
C LEU A 248 10.34 6.84 4.78
N TYR A 249 9.42 6.20 5.48
CA TYR A 249 9.62 5.76 6.86
C TYR A 249 10.31 4.39 6.92
N HIS A 250 11.19 4.22 7.92
CA HIS A 250 11.86 2.93 8.17
C HIS A 250 12.03 2.65 9.66
N GLY A 251 12.02 1.36 10.02
CA GLY A 251 12.45 0.91 11.34
C GLY A 251 13.97 1.00 11.53
N ASP A 252 14.44 0.78 12.75
CA ASP A 252 15.85 0.96 13.13
C ASP A 252 16.80 -0.10 12.57
N GLU A 253 16.27 -1.20 12.05
CA GLU A 253 17.04 -2.29 11.48
C GLU A 253 17.80 -1.85 10.21
N ALA A 254 19.06 -2.26 10.10
CA ALA A 254 19.92 -1.89 8.96
C ALA A 254 19.33 -2.32 7.60
N ALA A 255 18.54 -3.40 7.57
CA ALA A 255 17.85 -3.83 6.36
C ALA A 255 16.73 -2.87 5.94
N SER A 256 15.97 -2.33 6.90
CA SER A 256 14.91 -1.35 6.67
C SER A 256 15.46 -0.02 6.16
N ILE A 257 16.58 0.44 6.74
CA ILE A 257 17.30 1.64 6.27
C ILE A 257 17.73 1.46 4.82
N ARG A 258 18.37 0.33 4.49
CA ARG A 258 18.80 0.03 3.10
C ARG A 258 17.63 -0.03 2.13
N LEU A 259 16.48 -0.54 2.56
CA LEU A 259 15.28 -0.55 1.74
C LEU A 259 14.81 0.88 1.44
N ALA A 260 14.73 1.76 2.45
CA ALA A 260 14.35 3.16 2.25
C ALA A 260 15.35 3.92 1.36
N GLU A 261 16.66 3.67 1.51
CA GLU A 261 17.68 4.22 0.61
C GLU A 261 17.52 3.73 -0.83
N ALA A 262 17.23 2.44 -1.03
CA ALA A 262 16.96 1.88 -2.35
C ALA A 262 15.70 2.48 -2.97
N MET A 263 14.64 2.68 -2.19
CA MET A 263 13.42 3.37 -2.61
C MET A 263 13.72 4.82 -3.02
N SER A 264 14.45 5.58 -2.20
CA SER A 264 14.85 6.96 -2.49
C SER A 264 15.64 7.07 -3.80
N ALA A 265 16.63 6.19 -3.99
CA ALA A 265 17.43 6.17 -5.21
C ALA A 265 16.61 5.80 -6.45
N THR A 266 15.64 4.90 -6.28
CA THR A 266 14.69 4.51 -7.33
C THR A 266 13.79 5.68 -7.74
N LEU A 267 13.26 6.42 -6.77
CA LEU A 267 12.43 7.61 -7.00
C LEU A 267 13.19 8.68 -7.79
N ALA A 268 14.48 8.88 -7.48
CA ALA A 268 15.33 9.82 -8.21
C ALA A 268 15.48 9.49 -9.70
N VAL A 269 15.36 8.21 -10.10
CA VAL A 269 15.49 7.77 -11.50
C VAL A 269 14.15 7.82 -12.23
N TYR A 270 13.09 7.29 -11.61
CA TYR A 270 11.83 7.02 -12.32
C TYR A 270 10.70 7.99 -11.96
N ALA A 271 10.85 8.76 -10.89
CA ALA A 271 9.90 9.78 -10.46
C ALA A 271 10.63 11.09 -10.09
N PRO A 272 11.42 11.69 -11.00
CA PRO A 272 12.30 12.84 -10.70
C PRO A 272 11.55 14.11 -10.27
N ASN A 273 10.22 14.13 -10.39
CA ASN A 273 9.38 15.22 -9.91
C ASN A 273 9.05 15.13 -8.41
N LEU A 274 9.34 14.00 -7.76
CA LEU A 274 9.20 13.81 -6.32
C LEU A 274 10.52 14.10 -5.61
N ARG A 275 10.41 14.48 -4.34
CA ARG A 275 11.55 14.73 -3.45
C ARG A 275 11.52 13.69 -2.33
N PRO A 276 12.18 12.54 -2.49
CA PRO A 276 12.18 11.52 -1.44
C PRO A 276 12.86 12.06 -0.17
N ARG A 277 12.20 11.91 0.98
CA ARG A 277 12.75 12.23 2.30
C ARG A 277 12.69 10.97 3.15
N ILE A 278 13.84 10.58 3.70
CA ILE A 278 13.95 9.38 4.55
C ILE A 278 13.78 9.83 6.00
N ASN A 279 12.82 9.23 6.70
CA ASN A 279 12.53 9.49 8.10
C ASN A 279 12.70 8.22 8.95
N PRO A 280 13.31 8.33 10.13
CA PRO A 280 13.31 7.22 11.09
C PRO A 280 11.93 7.05 11.74
N GLY A 281 11.62 5.82 12.13
CA GLY A 281 10.40 5.47 12.87
C GLY A 281 9.28 4.94 11.98
N CYS A 282 8.10 4.78 12.59
CA CYS A 282 6.87 4.45 11.87
C CYS A 282 6.15 5.76 11.54
N GLY A 283 5.73 5.90 10.27
CA GLY A 283 4.82 6.96 9.83
C GLY A 283 3.45 6.79 10.45
#